data_AF-A0A421AWI8-F1
#
_entry.id   AF-A0A421AWI8-F1
#
_cell.length_a   1.000
_cell.length_b   1.000
_cell.length_c   1.000
_cell.angle_alpha   90.00
_cell.angle_beta   90.00
_cell.angle_gamma   90.00
#
_symmetry.space_group_name_H-M   'P 1'
#
loop_
_entity.id
_entity.type
_entity.pdbx_description
1 polymer ?
#
loop_
_entity_poly.entity_id
_entity_poly.type
_entity_poly.pdbx_seq_one_letter_code
_entity_poly.pdbx_strand_id
1 'polypeptide(L)'
;MGAVDSGGVIERDGTRPNPSVLGSLGYLAMNLPLGIAGFVAVVTLFSVGLSTAVVWVGLPVLALAVVGARLGARVERARIYAMLDTYIASPYVPLPERGRWKTRVRDVATWRDVSYFVLLLPIGVFEFTVMVTMWSLTLGLLFLPIYYRYLPEESWRVGDWDHPLIVVDSFVESLPFAALGLLLLAVALPVTKGLGRAHAYYARALLGPAPSFFGSYHAEPLPSGV
;
A
#
# COMPACT_ATOMS: atom_id res chain seq x y z
N MET A 1 -31.16 -24.73 -18.03
CA MET A 1 -29.78 -24.28 -18.31
C MET A 1 -29.76 -22.78 -18.05
N GLY A 2 -29.71 -22.40 -16.77
CA GLY A 2 -29.83 -21.01 -16.33
C GLY A 2 -28.45 -20.40 -16.14
N ALA A 3 -28.25 -19.21 -16.68
CA ALA A 3 -27.02 -18.45 -16.60
C ALA A 3 -26.57 -18.28 -15.15
N VAL A 4 -25.35 -18.74 -14.86
CA VAL A 4 -24.65 -18.44 -13.62
C VAL A 4 -24.27 -16.97 -13.67
N ASP A 5 -25.03 -16.16 -12.95
CA ASP A 5 -24.70 -14.79 -12.62
C ASP A 5 -23.34 -14.78 -11.90
N SER A 6 -22.31 -14.32 -12.61
CA SER A 6 -20.93 -14.21 -12.12
C SER A 6 -20.68 -12.90 -11.35
N GLY A 7 -21.75 -12.16 -11.02
CA GLY A 7 -21.69 -10.93 -10.22
C GLY A 7 -21.46 -11.12 -8.72
N GLY A 8 -21.53 -12.35 -8.18
CA GLY A 8 -21.63 -12.60 -6.74
C GLY A 8 -20.35 -12.54 -5.90
N VAL A 9 -19.16 -12.29 -6.47
CA VAL A 9 -17.89 -12.32 -5.70
C VAL A 9 -17.51 -10.93 -5.13
N ILE A 10 -18.16 -9.87 -5.58
CA ILE A 10 -17.78 -8.48 -5.26
C ILE A 10 -18.49 -7.91 -4.01
N GLU A 11 -19.37 -8.69 -3.37
CA GLU A 11 -20.38 -8.18 -2.43
C GLU A 11 -20.31 -8.79 -1.01
N ARG A 12 -19.12 -8.96 -0.42
CA ARG A 12 -19.02 -9.37 1.00
C ARG A 12 -18.19 -8.49 1.94
N ASP A 13 -17.67 -7.36 1.46
CA ASP A 13 -17.15 -6.25 2.30
C ASP A 13 -17.43 -4.83 1.70
N GLY A 14 -18.36 -4.74 0.75
CA GLY A 14 -19.20 -3.56 0.46
C GLY A 14 -18.61 -2.27 -0.12
N THR A 15 -17.29 -2.04 -0.14
CA THR A 15 -16.73 -0.75 -0.62
C THR A 15 -15.71 -0.92 -1.73
N ARG A 16 -16.02 -0.37 -2.91
CA ARG A 16 -15.02 -0.12 -3.96
C ARG A 16 -14.05 0.94 -3.43
N PRO A 17 -12.73 0.70 -3.42
CA PRO A 17 -11.78 1.70 -2.96
C PRO A 17 -11.95 3.00 -3.76
N ASN A 18 -12.36 4.09 -3.10
CA ASN A 18 -12.48 5.41 -3.72
C ASN A 18 -11.55 6.42 -3.03
N PRO A 19 -10.23 6.22 -3.15
CA PRO A 19 -9.30 7.05 -2.41
C PRO A 19 -9.28 8.48 -2.99
N SER A 20 -9.20 9.46 -2.10
CA SER A 20 -8.89 10.84 -2.49
C SER A 20 -7.45 10.92 -3.03
N VAL A 21 -7.16 11.89 -3.89
CA VAL A 21 -5.79 12.10 -4.41
C VAL A 21 -4.84 12.44 -3.26
N LEU A 22 -5.26 13.35 -2.39
CA LEU A 22 -4.44 13.81 -1.26
C LEU A 22 -4.19 12.68 -0.25
N GLY A 23 -5.21 11.89 0.06
CA GLY A 23 -5.07 10.70 0.89
C GLY A 23 -4.14 9.66 0.27
N SER A 24 -4.26 9.42 -1.04
CA SER A 24 -3.35 8.52 -1.77
C SER A 24 -1.91 9.02 -1.77
N LEU A 25 -1.68 10.32 -1.96
CA LEU A 25 -0.33 10.91 -1.91
C LEU A 25 0.32 10.72 -0.55
N GLY A 26 -0.38 11.10 0.53
CA GLY A 26 0.13 10.94 1.89
C GLY A 26 0.39 9.47 2.22
N TYR A 27 -0.50 8.58 1.78
CA TYR A 27 -0.33 7.15 1.94
C TYR A 27 0.91 6.62 1.20
N LEU A 28 1.02 6.84 -0.12
CA LEU A 28 2.14 6.34 -0.92
C LEU A 28 3.49 6.92 -0.45
N ALA A 29 3.51 8.19 -0.01
CA ALA A 29 4.70 8.82 0.58
C ALA A 29 5.17 8.09 1.85
N MET A 30 4.24 7.67 2.71
CA MET A 30 4.53 6.97 3.96
C MET A 30 4.84 5.48 3.78
N ASN A 31 4.54 4.87 2.63
CA ASN A 31 4.77 3.43 2.41
C ASN A 31 6.25 3.05 2.40
N LEU A 32 7.13 3.92 1.92
CA LEU A 32 8.58 3.66 1.96
C LEU A 32 9.11 3.60 3.41
N PRO A 33 8.96 4.65 4.26
CA PRO A 33 9.49 4.59 5.63
C PRO A 33 8.83 3.50 6.46
N LEU A 34 7.51 3.28 6.31
CA LEU A 34 6.81 2.21 7.02
C LEU A 34 7.19 0.82 6.51
N GLY A 35 7.43 0.66 5.21
CA GLY A 35 7.92 -0.58 4.62
C GLY A 35 9.31 -0.94 5.13
N ILE A 36 10.22 0.04 5.22
CA ILE A 36 11.55 -0.15 5.82
C ILE A 36 11.42 -0.55 7.29
N ALA A 37 10.67 0.22 8.09
CA ALA A 37 10.52 -0.04 9.52
C ALA A 37 9.88 -1.42 9.77
N GLY A 38 8.82 -1.76 9.04
CA GLY A 38 8.12 -3.04 9.14
C GLY A 38 9.01 -4.22 8.72
N PHE A 39 9.69 -4.12 7.58
CA PHE A 39 10.61 -5.14 7.10
C PHE A 39 11.75 -5.37 8.09
N VAL A 40 12.44 -4.30 8.52
CA VAL A 40 13.55 -4.39 9.47
C VAL A 40 13.08 -4.99 10.79
N ALA A 41 11.94 -4.56 11.33
CA ALA A 41 11.40 -5.09 12.58
C ALA A 41 11.08 -6.59 12.46
N VAL A 42 10.38 -7.01 11.40
CA VAL A 42 10.03 -8.41 11.17
C VAL A 42 11.28 -9.26 10.98
N VAL A 43 12.17 -8.89 10.07
CA VAL A 43 13.38 -9.67 9.77
C VAL A 43 14.27 -9.76 11.02
N THR A 44 14.50 -8.64 11.73
CA THR A 44 15.34 -8.63 12.93
C THR A 44 14.76 -9.50 14.04
N LEU A 45 13.47 -9.33 14.38
CA LEU A 45 12.84 -10.07 15.47
C LEU A 45 12.77 -11.57 15.16
N PHE A 46 12.48 -11.95 13.91
CA PHE A 46 12.50 -13.37 13.51
C PHE A 46 13.93 -13.91 13.50
N SER A 47 14.91 -13.23 12.91
CA SER A 47 16.29 -13.71 12.88
C SER A 47 16.90 -13.85 14.29
N VAL A 48 16.71 -12.86 15.16
CA VAL A 48 17.16 -12.91 16.57
C VAL A 48 16.38 -13.95 17.35
N GLY A 49 15.06 -14.02 17.16
CA GLY A 49 14.22 -14.98 17.86
C GLY A 49 14.51 -16.43 17.48
N LEU A 50 14.76 -16.72 16.20
CA LEU A 50 15.15 -18.06 15.75
C LEU A 50 16.56 -18.42 16.25
N SER A 51 17.53 -17.50 16.19
CA SER A 51 18.92 -17.79 16.60
C SER A 51 19.04 -18.01 18.11
N THR A 52 18.29 -17.25 18.92
CA THR A 52 18.29 -17.36 20.39
C THR A 52 17.28 -18.37 20.92
N ALA A 53 16.53 -19.07 20.04
CA ALA A 53 15.59 -20.10 20.46
C ALA A 53 16.27 -21.28 21.17
N VAL A 54 17.53 -21.57 20.81
CA VAL A 54 18.34 -22.63 21.41
C VAL A 54 18.51 -22.46 22.91
N VAL A 55 18.59 -21.21 23.38
CA VAL A 55 18.75 -20.86 24.81
C VAL A 55 17.42 -20.48 25.48
N TRP A 56 16.28 -20.83 24.87
CA TRP A 56 14.92 -20.51 25.30
C TRP A 56 14.54 -19.01 25.29
N VAL A 57 15.52 -18.09 25.27
CA VAL A 57 15.32 -16.63 25.16
C VAL A 57 14.63 -16.23 23.86
N GLY A 58 14.83 -17.01 22.79
CA GLY A 58 14.22 -16.72 21.48
C GLY A 58 12.70 -16.85 21.46
N LEU A 59 12.10 -17.67 22.32
CA LEU A 59 10.63 -17.82 22.38
C LEU A 59 9.92 -16.50 22.73
N PRO A 60 10.32 -15.76 23.79
CA PRO A 60 9.85 -14.40 24.04
C PRO A 60 10.01 -13.45 22.85
N VAL A 61 11.16 -13.49 22.17
CA VAL A 61 11.44 -12.61 21.02
C VAL A 61 10.53 -12.92 19.84
N LEU A 62 10.29 -14.21 19.55
CA LEU A 62 9.35 -14.64 18.51
C LEU A 62 7.90 -14.27 18.87
N ALA A 63 7.52 -14.40 20.14
CA ALA A 63 6.21 -13.96 20.61
C ALA A 63 6.05 -12.45 20.40
N LEU A 64 7.08 -11.64 20.69
CA LEU A 64 7.11 -10.21 20.41
C LEU A 64 6.98 -9.93 18.91
N ALA A 65 7.66 -10.69 18.04
CA ALA A 65 7.56 -10.56 16.59
C ALA A 65 6.12 -10.76 16.10
N VAL A 66 5.45 -11.81 16.58
CA VAL A 66 4.05 -12.13 16.22
C VAL A 66 3.09 -11.06 16.74
N VAL A 67 3.24 -10.61 17.99
CA VAL A 67 2.40 -9.55 18.54
C VAL A 67 2.63 -8.23 17.79
N GLY A 68 3.88 -7.90 17.50
CA GLY A 68 4.28 -6.72 16.73
C GLY A 68 3.66 -6.72 15.33
N ALA A 69 3.76 -7.82 14.59
CA ALA A 69 3.14 -7.96 13.27
C ALA A 69 1.61 -7.77 13.34
N ARG A 70 0.94 -8.35 14.33
CA ARG A 70 -0.52 -8.18 14.53
C ARG A 70 -0.91 -6.75 14.87
N LEU A 71 -0.15 -6.08 15.73
CA LEU A 71 -0.39 -4.69 16.08
C LEU A 71 -0.14 -3.78 14.88
N GLY A 72 0.95 -4.01 14.14
CA GLY A 72 1.23 -3.33 12.88
C GLY A 72 0.08 -3.49 11.88
N ALA A 73 -0.41 -4.71 11.67
CA ALA A 73 -1.52 -4.98 10.76
C ALA A 73 -2.83 -4.30 11.18
N ARG A 74 -3.03 -4.02 12.48
CA ARG A 74 -4.17 -3.20 12.94
C ARG A 74 -3.97 -1.73 12.60
N VAL A 75 -2.79 -1.19 12.89
CA VAL A 75 -2.43 0.20 12.56
C VAL A 75 -2.55 0.43 11.07
N GLU A 76 -2.07 -0.51 10.25
CA GLU A 76 -2.11 -0.40 8.80
C GLU A 76 -3.54 -0.40 8.25
N ARG A 77 -4.41 -1.27 8.76
CA ARG A 77 -5.84 -1.25 8.39
C ARG A 77 -6.51 0.08 8.77
N ALA A 78 -6.16 0.65 9.92
CA ALA A 78 -6.65 1.97 10.33
C ALA A 78 -6.13 3.07 9.40
N ARG A 79 -4.87 3.00 8.97
CA ARG A 79 -4.25 3.94 8.01
C ARG A 79 -4.89 3.86 6.63
N ILE A 80 -5.14 2.64 6.13
CA ILE A 80 -5.84 2.40 4.87
C ILE A 80 -7.27 2.96 4.93
N TYR A 81 -7.97 2.76 6.06
CA TYR A 81 -9.29 3.35 6.25
C TYR A 81 -9.23 4.89 6.25
N ALA A 82 -8.30 5.48 7.00
CA ALA A 82 -8.19 6.93 7.14
C ALA A 82 -7.74 7.64 5.85
N MET A 83 -6.87 7.03 5.05
CA MET A 83 -6.24 7.69 3.88
C MET A 83 -6.82 7.23 2.54
N LEU A 84 -7.24 5.96 2.43
CA LEU A 84 -7.73 5.37 1.18
C LEU A 84 -9.24 5.10 1.20
N ASP A 85 -9.93 5.47 2.29
CA ASP A 85 -11.37 5.28 2.48
C ASP A 85 -11.82 3.83 2.21
N THR A 86 -10.97 2.88 2.67
CA THR A 86 -11.14 1.45 2.40
C THR A 86 -11.17 0.70 3.71
N TYR A 87 -12.33 0.12 4.03
CA TYR A 87 -12.45 -0.77 5.18
C TYR A 87 -11.88 -2.16 4.88
N ILE A 88 -11.18 -2.74 5.86
CA ILE A 88 -10.63 -4.10 5.84
C ILE A 88 -10.96 -4.77 7.18
N ALA A 89 -11.81 -5.79 7.15
CA ALA A 89 -12.21 -6.53 8.35
C ALA A 89 -11.02 -7.24 9.01
N SER A 90 -11.08 -7.39 10.35
CA SER A 90 -10.06 -8.14 11.09
C SER A 90 -10.27 -9.64 10.93
N PRO A 91 -9.26 -10.42 10.49
CA PRO A 91 -9.37 -11.87 10.41
C PRO A 91 -9.34 -12.54 11.79
N TYR A 92 -8.96 -11.80 12.83
CA TYR A 92 -8.78 -12.30 14.18
C TYR A 92 -10.11 -12.36 14.95
N VAL A 93 -10.60 -13.59 15.17
CA VAL A 93 -11.72 -13.88 16.08
C VAL A 93 -11.20 -14.01 17.51
N PRO A 94 -11.93 -13.56 18.55
CA PRO A 94 -11.59 -13.88 19.94
C PRO A 94 -11.78 -15.39 20.19
N LEU A 95 -10.69 -16.13 20.41
CA LEU A 95 -10.74 -17.55 20.80
C LEU A 95 -10.95 -17.72 22.32
N PRO A 96 -11.64 -18.77 22.79
CA PRO A 96 -11.76 -19.16 24.20
C PRO A 96 -10.38 -19.42 24.88
N GLU A 97 -10.32 -19.28 26.20
CA GLU A 97 -9.09 -19.15 27.00
C GLU A 97 -8.13 -20.37 26.99
N ARG A 98 -8.60 -21.58 26.61
CA ARG A 98 -7.81 -22.82 26.72
C ARG A 98 -7.17 -23.20 25.37
N GLY A 99 -5.83 -23.20 25.30
CA GLY A 99 -5.03 -23.68 24.16
C GLY A 99 -4.41 -22.61 23.24
N ARG A 100 -4.55 -21.31 23.59
CA ARG A 100 -4.23 -20.11 22.77
C ARG A 100 -2.88 -20.09 22.04
N TRP A 101 -1.83 -20.74 22.54
CA TRP A 101 -0.44 -20.59 22.09
C TRP A 101 -0.09 -21.56 20.95
N LYS A 102 -0.50 -22.84 21.05
CA LYS A 102 -0.22 -23.85 20.01
C LYS A 102 -1.02 -23.59 18.73
N THR A 103 -2.23 -23.04 18.84
CA THR A 103 -3.04 -22.62 17.68
C THR A 103 -2.57 -21.28 17.10
N ARG A 104 -1.96 -20.40 17.91
CA ARG A 104 -1.45 -19.08 17.47
C ARG A 104 -0.22 -19.15 16.57
N VAL A 105 0.69 -20.10 16.79
CA VAL A 105 1.91 -20.24 15.97
C VAL A 105 1.61 -20.80 14.58
N ARG A 106 0.51 -21.56 14.43
CA ARG A 106 0.01 -22.08 13.15
C ARG A 106 -1.09 -21.22 12.52
N ASP A 107 -1.35 -20.04 13.07
CA ASP A 107 -2.40 -19.17 12.58
C ASP A 107 -1.99 -18.57 11.22
N VAL A 108 -2.67 -19.00 10.16
CA VAL A 108 -2.45 -18.54 8.79
C VAL A 108 -2.52 -17.01 8.71
N ALA A 109 -3.34 -16.36 9.54
CA ALA A 109 -3.43 -14.90 9.59
C ALA A 109 -2.12 -14.24 10.04
N THR A 110 -1.36 -14.85 10.95
CA THR A 110 -0.07 -14.28 11.41
C THR A 110 0.97 -14.32 10.30
N TRP A 111 1.01 -15.41 9.53
CA TRP A 111 1.92 -15.51 8.40
C TRP A 111 1.56 -14.54 7.27
N ARG A 112 0.26 -14.24 7.08
CA ARG A 112 -0.17 -13.20 6.14
C ARG A 112 0.22 -11.79 6.62
N ASP A 113 0.11 -11.48 7.91
CA ASP A 113 0.58 -10.20 8.48
C ASP A 113 2.10 -10.04 8.29
N VAL A 114 2.88 -11.09 8.58
CA VAL A 114 4.34 -11.09 8.35
C VAL A 114 4.67 -10.90 6.88
N SER A 115 3.99 -11.65 5.99
CA SER A 115 4.17 -11.53 4.53
C SER A 115 3.82 -10.14 4.03
N TYR A 116 2.80 -9.50 4.61
CA TYR A 116 2.45 -8.13 4.32
C TYR A 116 3.61 -7.19 4.61
N PHE A 117 4.19 -7.21 5.81
CA PHE A 117 5.31 -6.32 6.14
C PHE A 117 6.60 -6.61 5.35
N VAL A 118 6.83 -7.87 4.96
CA VAL A 118 7.96 -8.22 4.10
C VAL A 118 7.78 -7.65 2.68
N LEU A 119 6.57 -7.79 2.11
CA LEU A 119 6.25 -7.30 0.77
C LEU A 119 5.98 -5.80 0.73
N LEU A 120 5.68 -5.18 1.87
CA LEU A 120 5.46 -3.72 1.97
C LEU A 120 6.71 -2.94 1.58
N LEU A 121 7.92 -3.46 1.83
CA LEU A 121 9.16 -2.80 1.42
C LEU A 121 9.29 -2.71 -0.12
N PRO A 122 9.33 -3.81 -0.90
CA PRO A 122 9.46 -3.71 -2.34
C PRO A 122 8.29 -2.98 -3.01
N ILE A 123 7.05 -3.21 -2.53
CA ILE A 123 5.87 -2.51 -3.04
C ILE A 123 5.93 -1.02 -2.70
N GLY A 124 6.32 -0.67 -1.47
CA GLY A 124 6.45 0.71 -1.02
C GLY A 124 7.55 1.47 -1.76
N VAL A 125 8.69 0.83 -2.07
CA VAL A 125 9.74 1.41 -2.93
C VAL A 125 9.18 1.70 -4.32
N PHE A 126 8.49 0.74 -4.94
CA PHE A 126 7.90 0.92 -6.25
C PHE A 126 6.87 2.06 -6.26
N GLU A 127 5.90 2.02 -5.36
CA GLU A 127 4.83 3.02 -5.23
C GLU A 127 5.38 4.43 -4.95
N PHE A 128 6.33 4.54 -4.01
CA PHE A 128 6.99 5.81 -3.69
C PHE A 128 7.76 6.35 -4.89
N THR A 129 8.55 5.51 -5.57
CA THR A 129 9.37 5.92 -6.72
C THR A 129 8.48 6.40 -7.86
N VAL A 130 7.44 5.65 -8.22
CA VAL A 130 6.50 6.04 -9.29
C VAL A 130 5.80 7.35 -8.92
N MET A 131 5.33 7.49 -7.68
CA MET A 131 4.68 8.71 -7.21
C MET A 131 5.64 9.91 -7.28
N VAL A 132 6.82 9.81 -6.67
CA VAL A 132 7.79 10.91 -6.59
C VAL A 132 8.30 11.32 -7.98
N THR A 133 8.64 10.36 -8.84
CA THR A 133 9.13 10.67 -10.19
C THR A 133 8.06 11.34 -11.04
N MET A 134 6.84 10.81 -11.04
CA MET A 134 5.71 11.36 -11.81
C MET A 134 5.37 12.79 -11.35
N TRP A 135 5.25 13.01 -10.04
CA TRP A 135 4.91 14.33 -9.50
C TRP A 135 6.06 15.32 -9.65
N SER A 136 7.32 14.90 -9.47
CA SER A 136 8.48 15.78 -9.69
C SER A 136 8.57 16.23 -11.15
N LEU A 137 8.35 15.31 -12.11
CA LEU A 137 8.34 15.64 -13.53
C LEU A 137 7.17 16.55 -13.91
N THR A 138 5.98 16.24 -13.39
CA THR A 138 4.76 17.03 -13.62
C THR A 138 4.92 18.46 -13.12
N LEU A 139 5.32 18.64 -11.86
CA LEU A 139 5.49 19.95 -11.25
C LEU A 139 6.68 20.69 -11.87
N GLY A 140 7.78 19.98 -12.16
CA GLY A 140 8.93 20.55 -12.85
C GLY A 140 8.55 21.17 -14.20
N LEU A 141 7.82 20.44 -15.04
CA LEU A 141 7.39 20.95 -16.34
C LEU A 141 6.30 22.03 -16.22
N LEU A 142 5.33 21.84 -15.33
CA LEU A 142 4.23 22.77 -15.14
C LEU A 142 4.69 24.15 -14.64
N PHE A 143 5.65 24.17 -13.72
CA PHE A 143 6.19 25.40 -13.15
C PHE A 143 7.40 25.97 -13.93
N LEU A 144 7.83 25.32 -15.03
CA LEU A 144 8.96 25.77 -15.85
C LEU A 144 8.87 27.27 -16.24
N PRO A 145 7.72 27.81 -16.69
CA PRO A 145 7.60 29.22 -17.05
C PRO A 145 7.83 30.19 -15.89
N ILE A 146 7.83 29.72 -14.64
CA ILE A 146 8.01 30.54 -13.45
C ILE A 146 9.48 30.55 -13.00
N TYR A 147 10.15 29.41 -13.06
CA TYR A 147 11.51 29.25 -12.53
C TYR A 147 12.63 29.26 -13.58
N TYR A 148 12.31 29.25 -14.89
CA TYR A 148 13.32 29.26 -15.95
C TYR A 148 14.36 30.40 -15.80
N ARG A 149 13.93 31.58 -15.30
CA ARG A 149 14.81 32.73 -15.05
C ARG A 149 15.87 32.56 -13.96
N TYR A 150 15.70 31.57 -13.08
CA TYR A 150 16.65 31.29 -11.99
C TYR A 150 17.60 30.14 -12.34
N LEU A 151 17.33 29.47 -13.45
CA LEU A 151 18.21 28.44 -13.97
C LEU A 151 19.46 29.12 -14.54
N PRO A 152 20.66 28.57 -14.28
CA PRO A 152 21.87 29.02 -14.96
C PRO A 152 21.66 29.00 -16.47
N GLU A 153 22.22 29.99 -17.17
CA GLU A 153 22.27 30.01 -18.64
C GLU A 153 22.70 28.60 -19.13
N GLU A 154 21.98 28.05 -20.12
CA GLU A 154 22.20 26.72 -20.71
C GLU A 154 21.72 25.47 -19.95
N SER A 155 21.09 25.58 -18.78
CA SER A 155 20.79 24.38 -17.95
C SER A 155 19.53 23.58 -18.32
N TRP A 156 18.61 24.10 -19.14
CA TRP A 156 17.46 23.34 -19.66
C TRP A 156 17.53 23.19 -21.17
N ARG A 157 18.46 22.34 -21.62
CA ARG A 157 18.61 21.93 -23.03
C ARG A 157 17.92 20.59 -23.26
N VAL A 158 17.06 20.52 -24.26
CA VAL A 158 16.51 19.26 -24.76
C VAL A 158 17.19 18.95 -26.09
N GLY A 159 18.10 17.98 -26.10
CA GLY A 159 18.88 17.62 -27.29
C GLY A 159 20.36 17.34 -26.98
N ASP A 160 21.21 17.47 -28.00
CA ASP A 160 22.65 17.23 -27.89
C ASP A 160 23.34 18.37 -27.13
N TRP A 161 24.38 18.06 -26.36
CA TRP A 161 25.08 19.04 -25.53
C TRP A 161 25.81 20.10 -26.38
N ASP A 162 26.26 19.70 -27.56
CA ASP A 162 26.95 20.55 -28.54
C ASP A 162 25.99 21.23 -29.54
N HIS A 163 24.79 20.67 -29.75
CA HIS A 163 23.76 21.21 -30.66
C HIS A 163 22.34 21.06 -30.07
N PRO A 164 21.92 21.95 -29.16
CA PRO A 164 20.59 21.88 -28.56
C PRO A 164 19.51 22.17 -29.60
N LEU A 165 18.53 21.26 -29.72
CA LEU A 165 17.40 21.40 -30.65
C LEU A 165 16.33 22.38 -30.12
N ILE A 166 16.29 22.59 -28.81
CA ILE A 166 15.41 23.56 -28.13
C ILE A 166 16.19 24.14 -26.95
N VAL A 167 16.43 25.46 -27.00
CA VAL A 167 16.88 26.25 -25.85
C VAL A 167 15.64 27.02 -25.37
N VAL A 168 15.31 26.93 -24.08
CA VAL A 168 14.18 27.67 -23.51
C VAL A 168 14.73 28.97 -22.93
N ASP A 169 14.89 29.97 -23.80
CA ASP A 169 15.39 31.30 -23.44
C ASP A 169 14.24 32.31 -23.25
N SER A 170 13.02 31.94 -23.67
CA SER A 170 11.84 32.79 -23.53
C SER A 170 10.66 32.12 -22.80
N PHE A 171 9.81 32.96 -22.22
CA PHE A 171 8.53 32.54 -21.66
C PHE A 171 7.69 31.75 -22.68
N VAL A 172 7.71 32.15 -23.96
CA VAL A 172 6.92 31.50 -25.02
C VAL A 172 7.44 30.09 -25.33
N GLU A 173 8.76 29.88 -25.32
CA GLU A 173 9.38 28.56 -25.51
C GLU A 173 9.15 27.61 -24.34
N SER A 174 8.84 28.13 -23.15
CA SER A 174 8.49 27.32 -21.98
C SER A 174 7.04 26.82 -22.01
N LEU A 175 6.15 27.44 -22.81
CA LEU A 175 4.72 27.10 -22.85
C LEU A 175 4.42 25.66 -23.32
N PRO A 176 5.09 25.10 -24.35
CA PRO A 176 4.90 23.71 -24.74
C PRO A 176 5.22 22.73 -23.61
N PHE A 177 6.26 23.01 -22.82
CA PHE A 177 6.64 22.20 -21.67
C PHE A 177 5.65 22.33 -20.52
N ALA A 178 5.14 23.53 -20.26
CA ALA A 178 4.07 23.73 -19.28
C ALA A 178 2.78 23.01 -19.69
N ALA A 179 2.43 23.02 -20.98
CA ALA A 179 1.31 22.26 -21.52
C ALA A 179 1.54 20.75 -21.36
N LEU A 180 2.76 20.25 -21.61
CA LEU A 180 3.13 18.86 -21.33
C LEU A 180 3.01 18.54 -19.83
N GLY A 181 3.45 19.44 -18.95
CA GLY A 181 3.27 19.31 -17.50
C GLY A 181 1.80 19.23 -17.11
N LEU A 182 0.92 20.00 -17.75
CA LEU A 182 -0.52 19.93 -17.54
C LEU A 182 -1.12 18.59 -18.01
N LEU A 183 -0.66 18.07 -19.16
CA LEU A 183 -1.06 16.74 -19.64
C LEU A 183 -0.59 15.65 -18.66
N LEU A 184 0.65 15.74 -18.18
CA LEU A 184 1.18 14.82 -17.18
C LEU A 184 0.42 14.92 -15.86
N LEU A 185 -0.01 16.11 -15.44
CA LEU A 185 -0.86 16.29 -14.27
C LEU A 185 -2.18 15.54 -14.43
N ALA A 186 -2.81 15.64 -15.60
CA ALA A 186 -4.04 14.91 -15.89
C ALA A 186 -3.86 13.38 -15.82
N VAL A 187 -2.66 12.87 -16.11
CA VAL A 187 -2.30 11.44 -15.97
C VAL A 187 -1.90 11.09 -14.53
N ALA A 188 -1.18 11.96 -13.83
CA ALA A 188 -0.68 11.72 -12.48
C ALA A 188 -1.81 11.52 -11.46
N LEU A 189 -2.92 12.26 -11.60
CA LEU A 189 -4.09 12.15 -10.72
C LEU A 189 -4.74 10.74 -10.75
N PRO A 190 -5.17 10.18 -11.90
CA PRO A 190 -5.73 8.84 -11.95
C PRO A 190 -4.71 7.76 -11.62
N VAL A 191 -3.43 7.93 -11.99
CA VAL A 191 -2.35 6.99 -11.62
C VAL A 191 -2.18 6.93 -10.10
N THR A 192 -2.13 8.08 -9.43
CA THR A 192 -2.02 8.15 -7.96
C THR A 192 -3.19 7.45 -7.27
N LYS A 193 -4.42 7.71 -7.74
CA LYS A 193 -5.60 6.98 -7.22
C LYS A 193 -5.51 5.49 -7.54
N GLY A 194 -5.06 5.13 -8.74
CA GLY A 194 -4.88 3.75 -9.19
C GLY A 194 -3.92 2.97 -8.28
N LEU A 195 -2.78 3.55 -7.94
CA LEU A 195 -1.82 2.98 -6.99
C LEU A 195 -2.44 2.80 -5.60
N GLY A 196 -3.16 3.81 -5.09
CA GLY A 196 -3.88 3.69 -3.82
C GLY A 196 -4.89 2.53 -3.83
N ARG A 197 -5.64 2.36 -4.93
CA ARG A 197 -6.58 1.22 -5.09
C ARG A 197 -5.84 -0.11 -5.16
N ALA A 198 -4.76 -0.19 -5.96
CA ALA A 198 -3.94 -1.39 -6.09
C ALA A 198 -3.38 -1.84 -4.74
N HIS A 199 -2.88 -0.89 -3.94
CA HIS A 199 -2.43 -1.17 -2.59
C HIS A 199 -3.56 -1.66 -1.69
N ALA A 200 -4.74 -1.03 -1.74
CA ALA A 200 -5.90 -1.46 -0.96
C ALA A 200 -6.32 -2.90 -1.30
N TYR A 201 -6.24 -3.31 -2.57
CA TYR A 201 -6.47 -4.70 -2.98
C TYR A 201 -5.42 -5.66 -2.44
N TYR A 202 -4.14 -5.30 -2.55
CA TYR A 202 -3.03 -6.05 -1.96
C TYR A 202 -3.19 -6.23 -0.44
N ALA A 203 -3.53 -5.16 0.27
CA ALA A 203 -3.77 -5.20 1.71
C ALA A 203 -5.00 -6.02 2.07
N ARG A 204 -6.11 -5.94 1.32
CA ARG A 204 -7.28 -6.82 1.51
C ARG A 204 -6.92 -8.29 1.29
N ALA A 205 -6.11 -8.59 0.29
CA ALA A 205 -5.69 -9.95 -0.03
C ALA A 205 -4.80 -10.58 1.05
N LEU A 206 -4.08 -9.79 1.86
CA LEU A 206 -3.24 -10.31 2.93
C LEU A 206 -3.86 -10.14 4.32
N LEU A 207 -4.37 -8.95 4.62
CA LEU A 207 -4.87 -8.58 5.95
C LEU A 207 -6.37 -8.86 6.13
N GLY A 208 -7.09 -9.25 5.07
CA GLY A 208 -8.51 -9.59 5.14
C GLY A 208 -8.80 -11.05 5.55
N PRO A 209 -10.04 -11.35 5.99
CA PRO A 209 -10.47 -12.72 6.31
C PRO A 209 -10.30 -13.68 5.13
N ALA A 210 -9.99 -14.95 5.41
CA ALA A 210 -9.98 -15.98 4.37
C ALA A 210 -11.42 -16.29 3.91
N PRO A 211 -11.66 -16.61 2.62
CA PRO A 211 -13.01 -16.82 2.06
C PRO A 211 -13.87 -17.86 2.79
N SER A 212 -13.26 -18.84 3.46
CA SER A 212 -13.95 -19.91 4.17
C SER A 212 -14.66 -19.46 5.47
N PHE A 213 -14.44 -18.24 5.94
CA PHE A 213 -14.99 -17.75 7.21
C PHE A 213 -16.51 -17.49 7.16
N PHE A 214 -17.08 -17.24 5.99
CA PHE A 214 -18.49 -16.93 5.81
C PHE A 214 -19.36 -18.12 5.40
N GLY A 215 -18.78 -19.32 5.25
CA GLY A 215 -19.52 -20.55 4.92
C GLY A 215 -20.23 -21.18 6.11
N SER A 216 -19.75 -20.95 7.33
CA SER A 216 -20.24 -21.62 8.55
C SER A 216 -21.37 -20.88 9.29
N TYR A 217 -21.62 -19.59 9.00
CA TYR A 217 -22.68 -18.81 9.65
C TYR A 217 -24.05 -18.91 8.95
N HIS A 218 -24.10 -19.42 7.71
CA HIS A 218 -25.34 -19.66 6.98
C HIS A 218 -25.82 -21.12 7.05
N ALA A 219 -25.15 -21.96 7.84
CA ALA A 219 -25.47 -23.38 7.98
C ALA A 219 -26.19 -23.73 9.29
N GLU A 220 -26.61 -22.72 10.07
CA GLU A 220 -27.52 -22.95 11.19
C GLU A 220 -28.94 -22.65 10.69
N PRO A 221 -29.80 -23.67 10.52
CA PRO A 221 -31.20 -23.44 10.22
C PRO A 221 -31.76 -22.55 11.33
N LEU A 222 -32.48 -21.48 10.97
CA LEU A 222 -33.29 -20.76 11.94
C LEU A 222 -34.12 -21.80 12.71
N PRO A 223 -34.13 -21.77 14.05
CA PRO A 223 -34.96 -22.69 14.82
C PRO A 223 -36.40 -22.58 14.31
N SER A 224 -36.89 -23.66 13.73
CA SER A 224 -38.29 -23.79 13.34
C SER A 224 -39.12 -23.91 14.62
N GLY A 225 -39.76 -22.82 15.03
CA GLY A 225 -40.67 -22.72 16.17
C GLY A 225 -40.37 -21.44 16.95
N VAL A 226 -41.29 -20.47 17.04
CA VAL A 226 -42.70 -20.60 17.42
C VAL A 226 -43.61 -19.77 16.53
#